data_AF-T0SCB7-F1
#
_entry.id   AF-T0SCB7-F1
#
_cell.length_a   1.000
_cell.length_b   1.000
_cell.length_c   1.000
_cell.angle_alpha   90.00
_cell.angle_beta   90.00
_cell.angle_gamma   90.00
#
_symmetry.space_group_name_H-M   'P 1'
#
loop_
_entity.id
_entity.type
_entity.pdbx_description
1 polymer ?
#
loop_
_entity_poly.entity_id
_entity_poly.type
_entity_poly.pdbx_seq_one_letter_code
_entity_poly.pdbx_strand_id
1 'polypeptide(L)'
;RYFGKAKLIAGTDHSSIVKPENEDSQSHKALWGFIERNDFCKIKLTSSSAKTDDSKEDVLFDLYTPNQENFYLHRDVDQIVLNKFRLSGLWICGPSGVGKTAIIQRLLFKNGVDFQYISLGTSINENIQQMFTSIAYDLDENVIINESERISVILNNIELIIRDKCKSDSFVLFIEEIPISDHCAFKEFSQCIYSILVKLKEIKNFKLVLSSIFEPDSLVGTEFEKISDNFSIFSLGYWNKEDLIELDNIINRHLNIDNLPNVDIELIEGSPRKLKSHYRESLDILKARS
;
A
#
# COMPACT_ATOMS: atom_id res chain seq x y z
N ARG A 1 15.34 -7.87 10.99
CA ARG A 1 14.97 -6.85 12.00
C ARG A 1 15.35 -5.51 11.42
N TYR A 2 14.36 -4.66 11.07
CA TYR A 2 14.53 -3.46 10.26
C TYR A 2 15.23 -2.28 10.97
N PHE A 3 15.25 -2.29 12.30
CA PHE A 3 16.04 -1.33 13.07
C PHE A 3 17.28 -2.01 13.67
N GLY A 4 18.44 -1.36 13.55
CA GLY A 4 19.67 -1.76 14.22
C GLY A 4 19.54 -1.69 15.75
N LYS A 5 20.63 -1.97 16.47
CA LYS A 5 20.66 -1.82 17.93
C LYS A 5 20.29 -0.39 18.32
N ALA A 6 19.34 -0.24 19.24
CA ALA A 6 18.98 1.03 19.84
C ALA A 6 20.25 1.76 20.33
N LYS A 7 20.44 2.99 19.87
CA LYS A 7 21.51 3.87 20.34
C LYS A 7 20.92 4.88 21.31
N LEU A 8 21.42 4.87 22.54
CA LEU A 8 21.15 5.92 23.52
C LEU A 8 21.87 7.20 23.08
N ILE A 9 21.11 8.28 22.92
CA ILE A 9 21.66 9.62 22.74
C ILE A 9 22.05 10.11 24.14
N ALA A 10 23.32 10.46 24.34
CA ALA A 10 23.80 10.91 25.65
C ALA A 10 23.11 12.23 26.05
N GLY A 11 22.50 12.25 27.23
CA GLY A 11 21.83 13.44 27.78
C GLY A 11 20.33 13.59 27.47
N THR A 12 19.67 12.54 26.96
CA THR A 12 18.22 12.55 26.69
C THR A 12 17.48 11.42 27.41
N ASP A 13 16.27 11.70 27.87
CA ASP A 13 15.26 10.78 28.40
C ASP A 13 13.95 10.83 27.58
N HIS A 14 12.97 10.02 27.95
CA HIS A 14 11.68 9.92 27.23
C HIS A 14 10.84 11.22 27.31
N SER A 15 11.24 12.20 28.13
CA SER A 15 10.60 13.51 28.25
C SER A 15 11.27 14.62 27.44
N SER A 16 12.45 14.38 26.86
CA SER A 16 13.22 15.39 26.11
C SER A 16 12.98 15.37 24.60
N ILE A 17 12.13 14.45 24.11
CA ILE A 17 11.62 14.46 22.74
C ILE A 17 10.38 15.38 22.72
N VAL A 18 10.63 16.67 22.60
CA VAL A 18 9.58 17.70 22.57
C VAL A 18 9.32 18.10 21.11
N LYS A 19 8.03 18.13 20.71
CA LYS A 19 7.62 18.66 19.39
C LYS A 19 8.16 20.09 19.26
N PRO A 20 8.87 20.43 18.17
CA PRO A 20 9.40 21.77 18.02
C PRO A 20 8.25 22.79 17.93
N GLU A 21 8.31 23.85 18.74
CA GLU A 21 7.28 24.91 18.72
C GLU A 21 7.42 25.82 17.49
N ASN A 22 8.65 25.96 16.98
CA ASN A 22 8.99 26.71 15.76
C ASN A 22 10.36 26.27 15.20
N GLU A 23 10.70 26.78 14.02
CA GLU A 23 11.96 26.48 13.30
C GLU A 23 13.22 26.90 14.08
N ASP A 24 13.10 27.85 15.00
CA ASP A 24 14.23 28.32 15.80
C ASP A 24 14.49 27.52 17.07
N SER A 25 13.56 26.63 17.45
CA SER A 25 13.67 25.82 18.64
C SER A 25 14.87 24.86 18.59
N GLN A 26 15.48 24.59 19.75
CA GLN A 26 16.64 23.71 19.82
C GLN A 26 16.29 22.26 19.44
N SER A 27 15.07 21.80 19.70
CA SER A 27 14.60 20.49 19.25
C SER A 27 14.45 20.41 17.74
N HIS A 28 13.97 21.49 17.08
CA HIS A 28 13.97 21.59 15.61
C HIS A 28 15.40 21.50 15.06
N LYS A 29 16.32 22.31 15.60
CA LYS A 29 17.72 22.34 15.15
C LYS A 29 18.44 21.02 15.38
N ALA A 30 18.16 20.33 16.49
CA ALA A 30 18.71 19.00 16.78
C ALA A 30 18.17 17.93 15.83
N LEU A 31 16.85 17.95 15.55
CA LEU A 31 16.21 17.04 14.60
C LEU A 31 16.71 17.29 13.18
N TRP A 32 16.77 18.55 12.75
CA TRP A 32 17.29 18.94 11.44
C TRP A 32 18.76 18.54 11.27
N GLY A 33 19.59 18.80 12.28
CA GLY A 33 20.98 18.36 12.27
C GLY A 33 21.15 16.83 12.31
N PHE A 34 20.19 16.09 12.88
CA PHE A 34 20.15 14.62 12.75
C PHE A 34 19.77 14.20 11.32
N ILE A 35 18.78 14.86 10.72
CA ILE A 35 18.32 14.63 9.35
C ILE A 35 19.46 14.86 8.34
N GLU A 36 20.16 15.99 8.43
CA GLU A 36 21.30 16.33 7.56
C GLU A 36 22.47 15.36 7.75
N ARG A 37 22.83 15.03 9.00
CA ARG A 37 23.97 14.12 9.28
C ARG A 37 23.76 12.70 8.79
N ASN A 38 22.50 12.28 8.61
CA ASN A 38 22.15 10.94 8.15
C ASN A 38 21.61 10.95 6.71
N ASP A 39 21.79 12.05 5.98
CA ASP A 39 21.43 12.18 4.55
C ASP A 39 19.94 11.88 4.24
N PHE A 40 19.04 12.00 5.22
CA PHE A 40 17.61 11.72 5.04
C PHE A 40 16.94 12.69 4.03
N CYS A 41 17.48 13.90 3.87
CA CYS A 41 17.04 14.88 2.88
C CYS A 41 17.47 14.59 1.43
N LYS A 42 18.20 13.50 1.15
CA LYS A 42 18.46 13.05 -0.22
C LYS A 42 17.25 12.41 -0.91
N ILE A 43 16.13 12.23 -0.19
CA ILE A 43 14.82 11.97 -0.82
C ILE A 43 14.32 13.29 -1.42
N LYS A 44 14.89 13.67 -2.56
CA LYS A 44 14.41 14.80 -3.35
C LYS A 44 13.10 14.42 -4.04
N LEU A 45 11.99 14.85 -3.45
CA LEU A 45 10.81 15.29 -4.20
C LEU A 45 11.18 16.55 -4.98
N THR A 46 11.94 16.42 -6.08
CA THR A 46 12.08 17.49 -7.08
C THR A 46 12.29 16.91 -8.48
N SER A 47 11.29 17.16 -9.31
CA SER A 47 11.38 17.31 -10.76
C SER A 47 12.56 18.22 -11.14
N SER A 48 13.73 17.65 -11.37
CA SER A 48 14.78 18.29 -12.17
C SER A 48 15.84 17.27 -12.56
N SER A 49 16.00 17.13 -13.86
CA SER A 49 16.93 16.26 -14.57
C SER A 49 18.38 16.39 -14.09
N ALA A 50 18.87 15.35 -13.44
CA ALA A 50 20.25 14.93 -13.55
C ALA A 50 20.22 13.48 -14.06
N LYS A 51 20.62 13.27 -15.31
CA LYS A 51 20.78 11.93 -15.91
C LYS A 51 21.98 11.24 -15.25
N THR A 52 21.76 10.65 -14.09
CA THR A 52 22.46 9.43 -13.68
C THR A 52 21.74 8.24 -14.32
N ASP A 53 22.40 7.08 -14.40
CA ASP A 53 21.94 5.83 -15.05
C ASP A 53 20.75 5.17 -14.29
N ASP A 54 19.75 5.98 -13.93
CA ASP A 54 18.59 5.73 -13.06
C ASP A 54 17.50 4.86 -13.73
N SER A 55 17.60 4.69 -15.04
CA SER A 55 16.60 3.96 -15.83
C SER A 55 16.50 2.47 -15.50
N LYS A 56 17.51 1.89 -14.83
CA LYS A 56 17.54 0.46 -14.49
C LYS A 56 16.72 0.12 -13.24
N GLU A 57 16.65 1.01 -12.26
CA GLU A 57 15.83 0.78 -11.06
C GLU A 57 14.34 0.97 -11.38
N ASP A 58 14.02 1.82 -12.33
CA ASP A 58 12.65 2.12 -12.72
C ASP A 58 11.90 0.94 -13.37
N VAL A 59 12.57 0.05 -14.13
CA VAL A 59 11.91 -1.15 -14.70
C VAL A 59 11.66 -2.24 -13.65
N LEU A 60 12.49 -2.25 -12.60
CA LEU A 60 12.39 -3.17 -11.46
C LEU A 60 11.67 -2.50 -10.28
N PHE A 61 10.69 -1.63 -10.49
CA PHE A 61 9.98 -0.96 -9.40
C PHE A 61 9.23 -1.94 -8.47
N ASP A 62 9.22 -1.64 -7.17
CA ASP A 62 8.37 -2.33 -6.17
C ASP A 62 6.98 -1.71 -6.05
N LEU A 63 6.92 -0.38 -6.11
CA LEU A 63 5.69 0.40 -6.03
C LEU A 63 5.49 1.14 -7.34
N TYR A 64 4.25 1.13 -7.84
CA TYR A 64 3.92 1.84 -9.05
C TYR A 64 3.77 3.33 -8.77
N THR A 65 4.42 4.15 -9.58
CA THR A 65 4.12 5.57 -9.75
C THR A 65 3.91 5.86 -11.25
N PRO A 66 3.33 7.02 -11.62
CA PRO A 66 3.17 7.38 -13.03
C PRO A 66 4.45 7.30 -13.88
N ASN A 67 5.63 7.45 -13.26
CA ASN A 67 6.91 7.38 -13.96
C ASN A 67 7.21 5.97 -14.51
N GLN A 68 6.58 4.92 -13.96
CA GLN A 68 6.81 3.54 -14.37
C GLN A 68 5.78 2.99 -15.36
N GLU A 69 4.86 3.81 -15.90
CA GLU A 69 3.85 3.33 -16.85
C GLU A 69 4.47 2.66 -18.09
N ASN A 70 5.63 3.14 -18.55
CA ASN A 70 6.35 2.54 -19.69
C ASN A 70 6.89 1.12 -19.40
N PHE A 71 7.01 0.74 -18.13
CA PHE A 71 7.52 -0.54 -17.68
C PHE A 71 6.42 -1.46 -17.13
N TYR A 72 5.19 -0.98 -17.03
CA TYR A 72 4.07 -1.75 -16.52
C TYR A 72 3.52 -2.68 -17.62
N LEU A 73 3.41 -3.98 -17.31
CA LEU A 73 2.73 -4.92 -18.20
C LEU A 73 1.21 -4.81 -18.06
N HIS A 74 0.52 -4.37 -19.11
CA HIS A 74 -0.94 -4.38 -19.16
C HIS A 74 -1.47 -5.79 -19.39
N ARG A 75 -2.35 -6.25 -18.49
CA ARG A 75 -3.01 -7.56 -18.59
C ARG A 75 -4.51 -7.39 -18.67
N ASP A 76 -5.22 -8.43 -19.10
CA ASP A 76 -6.69 -8.40 -19.19
C ASP A 76 -7.37 -8.09 -17.84
N VAL A 77 -6.76 -8.52 -16.74
CA VAL A 77 -7.25 -8.24 -15.38
C VAL A 77 -7.29 -6.75 -15.05
N ASP A 78 -6.43 -5.92 -15.66
CA ASP A 78 -6.45 -4.46 -15.49
C ASP A 78 -7.79 -3.86 -15.92
N GLN A 79 -8.33 -4.32 -17.06
CA GLN A 79 -9.60 -3.82 -17.57
C GLN A 79 -10.79 -4.29 -16.71
N ILE A 80 -10.72 -5.52 -16.20
CA ILE A 80 -11.73 -6.06 -15.28
C ILE A 80 -11.76 -5.25 -13.97
N VAL A 81 -10.59 -4.99 -13.39
CA VAL A 81 -10.43 -4.20 -12.17
C VAL A 81 -10.94 -2.77 -12.38
N LEU A 82 -10.59 -2.13 -13.50
CA LEU A 82 -11.10 -0.80 -13.86
C LEU A 82 -12.62 -0.76 -13.95
N ASN A 83 -13.23 -1.75 -14.62
CA ASN A 83 -14.68 -1.81 -14.77
C ASN A 83 -15.38 -1.98 -13.42
N LYS A 84 -14.86 -2.84 -12.52
CA LYS A 84 -15.38 -2.99 -11.16
C LYS A 84 -15.26 -1.69 -10.36
N PHE A 85 -14.08 -1.09 -10.35
CA PHE A 85 -13.83 0.16 -9.63
C PHE A 85 -14.71 1.33 -10.10
N ARG A 86 -15.07 1.39 -11.39
CA ARG A 86 -15.98 2.42 -11.90
C ARG A 86 -17.36 2.33 -11.25
N LEU A 87 -17.86 1.11 -11.02
CA LEU A 87 -19.19 0.86 -10.48
C LEU A 87 -19.25 0.98 -8.95
N SER A 88 -18.22 0.51 -8.24
CA SER A 88 -18.27 0.30 -6.80
C SER A 88 -16.91 0.46 -6.12
N GLY A 89 -16.89 0.40 -4.78
CA GLY A 89 -15.66 0.11 -4.04
C GLY A 89 -15.12 -1.29 -4.38
N LEU A 90 -13.86 -1.55 -4.05
CA LEU A 90 -13.16 -2.75 -4.52
C LEU A 90 -12.27 -3.37 -3.44
N TRP A 91 -12.41 -4.66 -3.19
CA TRP A 91 -11.45 -5.45 -2.42
C TRP A 91 -10.69 -6.39 -3.35
N ILE A 92 -9.39 -6.18 -3.53
CA ILE A 92 -8.53 -7.11 -4.29
C ILE A 92 -7.80 -8.04 -3.33
N CYS A 93 -8.14 -9.32 -3.34
CA CYS A 93 -7.48 -10.37 -2.57
C CYS A 93 -6.58 -11.25 -3.46
N GLY A 94 -5.70 -12.04 -2.85
CA GLY A 94 -4.88 -13.02 -3.57
C GLY A 94 -3.46 -13.14 -3.01
N PRO A 95 -2.65 -14.09 -3.52
CA PRO A 95 -1.32 -14.37 -2.97
C PRO A 95 -0.38 -13.16 -2.95
N SER A 96 0.68 -13.25 -2.14
CA SER A 96 1.72 -12.21 -2.10
C SER A 96 2.50 -12.19 -3.42
N GLY A 97 2.84 -10.98 -3.89
CA GLY A 97 3.67 -10.81 -5.08
C GLY A 97 2.96 -10.91 -6.43
N VAL A 98 1.63 -11.07 -6.49
CA VAL A 98 0.86 -11.12 -7.77
C VAL A 98 0.53 -9.75 -8.38
N GLY A 99 0.98 -8.65 -7.75
CA GLY A 99 0.82 -7.29 -8.27
C GLY A 99 -0.46 -6.55 -7.85
N LYS A 100 -1.12 -6.94 -6.74
CA LYS A 100 -2.32 -6.29 -6.22
C LYS A 100 -2.13 -4.78 -5.94
N THR A 101 -1.01 -4.42 -5.32
CA THR A 101 -0.62 -3.04 -5.05
C THR A 101 -0.47 -2.23 -6.34
N ALA A 102 0.28 -2.79 -7.29
CA ALA A 102 0.61 -2.14 -8.55
C ALA A 102 -0.63 -1.88 -9.41
N ILE A 103 -1.55 -2.84 -9.50
CA ILE A 103 -2.80 -2.67 -10.26
C ILE A 103 -3.71 -1.60 -9.62
N ILE A 104 -3.80 -1.54 -8.29
CA ILE A 104 -4.60 -0.51 -7.58
C ILE A 104 -3.96 0.87 -7.75
N GLN A 105 -2.67 1.00 -7.47
CA GLN A 105 -1.96 2.28 -7.59
C GLN A 105 -2.05 2.81 -9.02
N ARG A 106 -1.82 1.94 -10.02
CA ARG A 106 -1.97 2.31 -11.43
C ARG A 106 -3.38 2.76 -11.75
N LEU A 107 -4.39 2.02 -11.32
CA LEU A 107 -5.79 2.38 -11.48
C LEU A 107 -6.08 3.79 -10.94
N LEU A 108 -5.65 4.08 -9.70
CA LEU A 108 -5.93 5.36 -9.05
C LEU A 108 -5.18 6.52 -9.74
N PHE A 109 -3.87 6.38 -9.95
CA PHE A 109 -3.05 7.42 -10.58
C PHE A 109 -3.45 7.68 -12.04
N LYS A 110 -3.65 6.63 -12.83
CA LYS A 110 -3.96 6.78 -14.28
C LYS A 110 -5.32 7.43 -14.53
N ASN A 111 -6.26 7.31 -13.60
CA ASN A 111 -7.57 7.94 -13.70
C ASN A 111 -7.63 9.29 -12.98
N GLY A 112 -6.51 9.82 -12.46
CA GLY A 112 -6.48 11.10 -11.75
C GLY A 112 -7.40 11.12 -10.54
N VAL A 113 -7.55 9.97 -9.86
CA VAL A 113 -8.39 9.85 -8.68
C VAL A 113 -7.56 10.27 -7.48
N ASP A 114 -8.01 11.29 -6.75
CA ASP A 114 -7.43 11.62 -5.45
C ASP A 114 -7.88 10.58 -4.41
N PHE A 115 -6.92 10.11 -3.61
CA PHE A 115 -7.17 9.10 -2.59
C PHE A 115 -6.32 9.33 -1.35
N GLN A 116 -6.85 8.90 -0.21
CA GLN A 116 -6.09 8.78 1.02
C GLN A 116 -5.60 7.35 1.16
N TYR A 117 -4.29 7.18 1.30
CA TYR A 117 -3.64 5.88 1.47
C TYR A 117 -3.40 5.58 2.94
N ILE A 118 -3.74 4.37 3.37
CA ILE A 118 -3.49 3.84 4.71
C ILE A 118 -2.80 2.48 4.55
N SER A 119 -1.63 2.34 5.17
CA SER A 119 -0.92 1.06 5.24
C SER A 119 -1.02 0.51 6.65
N LEU A 120 -1.55 -0.70 6.78
CA LEU A 120 -1.60 -1.41 8.06
C LEU A 120 -0.34 -2.25 8.30
N GLY A 121 0.70 -2.09 7.47
CA GLY A 121 1.94 -2.86 7.60
C GLY A 121 2.69 -2.65 8.92
N THR A 122 2.39 -1.56 9.65
CA THR A 122 2.91 -1.29 10.99
C THR A 122 2.12 -1.96 12.11
N SER A 123 0.88 -2.39 11.85
CA SER A 123 -0.05 -2.99 12.82
C SER A 123 0.22 -4.48 13.09
N ILE A 124 1.48 -4.92 13.01
CA ILE A 124 1.84 -6.34 13.19
C ILE A 124 1.62 -6.73 14.66
N ASN A 125 0.90 -7.83 14.89
CA ASN A 125 0.48 -8.32 16.20
C ASN A 125 -0.54 -7.43 16.93
N GLU A 126 -1.11 -6.43 16.26
CA GLU A 126 -2.24 -5.68 16.80
C GLU A 126 -3.53 -6.51 16.71
N ASN A 127 -4.45 -6.29 17.64
CA ASN A 127 -5.80 -6.83 17.52
C ASN A 127 -6.66 -5.97 16.57
N ILE A 128 -7.85 -6.45 16.21
CA ILE A 128 -8.74 -5.75 15.26
C ILE A 128 -9.09 -4.35 15.76
N GLN A 129 -9.33 -4.19 17.05
CA GLN A 129 -9.63 -2.87 17.63
C GLN A 129 -8.49 -1.87 17.42
N GLN A 130 -7.26 -2.29 17.70
CA GLN A 130 -6.07 -1.47 17.50
C GLN A 130 -5.87 -1.11 16.02
N MET A 131 -6.07 -2.05 15.10
CA MET A 131 -5.98 -1.77 13.66
C MET A 131 -6.98 -0.70 13.22
N PHE A 132 -8.24 -0.77 13.67
CA PHE A 132 -9.25 0.25 13.34
C PHE A 132 -8.99 1.59 14.04
N THR A 133 -8.40 1.58 15.23
CA THR A 133 -7.90 2.80 15.87
C THR A 133 -6.81 3.45 15.01
N SER A 134 -5.86 2.67 14.49
CA SER A 134 -4.82 3.17 13.58
C SER A 134 -5.43 3.73 12.28
N ILE A 135 -6.42 3.06 11.69
CA ILE A 135 -7.19 3.59 10.54
C ILE A 135 -7.81 4.94 10.88
N ALA A 136 -8.41 5.08 12.06
CA ALA A 136 -9.05 6.33 12.47
C ALA A 136 -8.04 7.48 12.62
N TYR A 137 -6.88 7.21 13.25
CA TYR A 137 -5.79 8.20 13.37
C TYR A 137 -5.20 8.60 12.02
N ASP A 138 -5.01 7.64 11.11
CA ASP A 138 -4.53 7.94 9.76
C ASP A 138 -5.58 8.73 8.94
N LEU A 139 -6.87 8.56 9.22
CA LEU A 139 -7.96 9.32 8.61
C LEU A 139 -8.00 10.78 9.09
N ASP A 140 -7.83 10.99 10.41
CA ASP A 140 -7.80 12.28 11.08
C ASP A 140 -6.91 12.23 12.32
N GLU A 141 -5.77 12.93 12.26
CA GLU A 141 -4.79 12.99 13.36
C GLU A 141 -5.34 13.63 14.65
N ASN A 142 -6.47 14.35 14.56
CA ASN A 142 -7.10 15.03 15.69
C ASN A 142 -8.20 14.19 16.34
N VAL A 143 -8.50 13.00 15.81
CA VAL A 143 -9.48 12.11 16.44
C VAL A 143 -8.98 11.70 17.82
N ILE A 144 -9.85 11.72 18.82
CA ILE A 144 -9.51 11.29 20.19
C ILE A 144 -10.25 9.98 20.44
N ILE A 145 -9.51 8.88 20.51
CA ILE A 145 -10.04 7.54 20.79
C ILE A 145 -9.38 7.04 22.07
N ASN A 146 -10.17 6.75 23.09
CA ASN A 146 -9.65 6.18 24.32
C ASN A 146 -9.30 4.69 24.13
N GLU A 147 -8.22 4.22 24.76
CA GLU A 147 -7.77 2.82 24.65
C GLU A 147 -8.84 1.78 25.04
N SER A 148 -9.75 2.16 25.95
CA SER A 148 -10.84 1.30 26.42
C SER A 148 -12.13 1.41 25.59
N GLU A 149 -12.13 2.15 24.48
CA GLU A 149 -13.32 2.26 23.65
C GLU A 149 -13.70 0.94 23.00
N ARG A 150 -15.00 0.72 22.86
CA ARG A 150 -15.51 -0.44 22.13
C ARG A 150 -15.27 -0.22 20.64
N ILE A 151 -14.99 -1.29 19.90
CA ILE A 151 -14.83 -1.24 18.44
C ILE A 151 -15.98 -0.51 17.74
N SER A 152 -17.22 -0.66 18.20
CA SER A 152 -18.37 0.03 17.63
C SER A 152 -18.27 1.56 17.68
N VAL A 153 -17.63 2.12 18.71
CA VAL A 153 -17.37 3.56 18.86
C VAL A 153 -16.29 4.00 17.86
N ILE A 154 -15.21 3.23 17.72
CA ILE A 154 -14.15 3.49 16.73
C ILE A 154 -14.73 3.48 15.32
N LEU A 155 -15.56 2.49 14.97
CA LEU A 155 -16.23 2.43 13.67
C LEU A 155 -17.20 3.61 13.45
N ASN A 156 -17.81 4.16 14.51
CA ASN A 156 -18.62 5.38 14.40
C ASN A 156 -17.74 6.61 14.13
N ASN A 157 -16.58 6.72 14.78
CA ASN A 157 -15.64 7.82 14.52
C ASN A 157 -15.15 7.79 13.07
N ILE A 158 -14.76 6.62 12.56
CA ILE A 158 -14.39 6.44 11.15
C ILE A 158 -15.52 6.85 10.22
N GLU A 159 -16.75 6.43 10.49
CA GLU A 159 -17.92 6.85 9.72
C GLU A 159 -18.06 8.37 9.68
N LEU A 160 -18.00 9.04 10.84
CA LEU A 160 -18.15 10.49 10.94
C LEU A 160 -17.05 11.23 10.17
N ILE A 161 -15.79 10.79 10.29
CA ILE A 161 -14.66 11.37 9.57
C ILE A 161 -14.86 11.23 8.05
N ILE A 162 -15.24 10.04 7.59
CA ILE A 162 -15.48 9.80 6.15
C ILE A 162 -16.65 10.65 5.65
N ARG A 163 -17.75 10.75 6.41
CA ARG A 163 -18.88 11.60 6.04
C ARG A 163 -18.47 13.06 5.91
N ASP A 164 -17.63 13.55 6.80
CA ASP A 164 -17.14 14.92 6.77
C ASP A 164 -16.30 15.19 5.53
N LYS A 165 -15.33 14.30 5.22
CA LYS A 165 -14.52 14.36 4.00
C LYS A 165 -15.36 14.32 2.72
N CYS A 166 -16.47 13.57 2.74
CA CYS A 166 -17.39 13.47 1.61
C CYS A 166 -18.35 14.67 1.45
N LYS A 167 -18.32 15.69 2.32
CA LYS A 167 -19.19 16.87 2.17
C LYS A 167 -18.79 17.76 1.01
N SER A 168 -17.49 17.89 0.75
CA SER A 168 -16.96 18.78 -0.28
C SER A 168 -16.71 18.05 -1.60
N ASP A 169 -16.13 16.85 -1.55
CA ASP A 169 -15.57 16.19 -2.71
C ASP A 169 -15.80 14.67 -2.70
N SER A 170 -15.49 14.00 -3.81
CA SER A 170 -15.39 12.55 -3.83
C SER A 170 -14.20 12.08 -3.01
N PHE A 171 -14.40 11.07 -2.17
CA PHE A 171 -13.36 10.54 -1.31
C PHE A 171 -13.10 9.08 -1.63
N VAL A 172 -11.84 8.75 -1.94
CA VAL A 172 -11.39 7.36 -2.08
C VAL A 172 -10.43 7.04 -0.96
N LEU A 173 -10.76 5.98 -0.20
CA LEU A 173 -9.90 5.45 0.85
C LEU A 173 -9.26 4.17 0.33
N PHE A 174 -7.93 4.12 0.30
CA PHE A 174 -7.17 2.93 -0.08
C PHE A 174 -6.45 2.36 1.15
N ILE A 175 -6.83 1.16 1.58
CA ILE A 175 -6.23 0.44 2.72
C ILE A 175 -5.42 -0.76 2.22
N GLU A 176 -4.20 -0.92 2.70
CA GLU A 176 -3.29 -1.96 2.26
C GLU A 176 -2.50 -2.62 3.41
N GLU A 177 -1.73 -3.67 3.09
CA GLU A 177 -0.78 -4.35 3.97
C GLU A 177 -1.41 -4.83 5.28
N ILE A 178 -2.62 -5.40 5.20
CA ILE A 178 -3.36 -5.94 6.35
C ILE A 178 -2.57 -7.12 6.95
N PRO A 179 -1.96 -6.99 8.15
CA PRO A 179 -0.99 -7.93 8.68
C PRO A 179 -1.66 -9.05 9.49
N ILE A 180 -2.78 -9.59 8.96
CA ILE A 180 -3.56 -10.63 9.63
C ILE A 180 -3.29 -11.97 8.95
N SER A 181 -2.69 -12.90 9.69
CA SER A 181 -2.43 -14.28 9.22
C SER A 181 -3.46 -15.29 9.71
N ASP A 182 -4.24 -14.96 10.74
CA ASP A 182 -5.29 -15.82 11.29
C ASP A 182 -6.62 -15.61 10.56
N HIS A 183 -7.23 -16.70 10.10
CA HIS A 183 -8.42 -16.65 9.25
C HIS A 183 -9.67 -16.19 10.02
N CYS A 184 -9.76 -16.46 11.32
CA CYS A 184 -10.87 -16.03 12.17
C CYS A 184 -10.77 -14.53 12.47
N ALA A 185 -9.59 -14.03 12.81
CA ALA A 185 -9.32 -12.61 12.97
C ALA A 185 -9.57 -11.85 11.66
N PHE A 186 -9.19 -12.42 10.51
CA PHE A 186 -9.45 -11.79 9.21
C PHE A 186 -10.95 -11.70 8.89
N LYS A 187 -11.72 -12.71 9.29
CA LYS A 187 -13.19 -12.67 9.21
C LYS A 187 -13.76 -11.54 10.07
N GLU A 188 -13.32 -11.40 11.32
CA GLU A 188 -13.73 -10.29 12.20
C GLU A 188 -13.37 -8.91 11.60
N PHE A 189 -12.16 -8.79 11.05
CA PHE A 189 -11.74 -7.59 10.32
C PHE A 189 -12.68 -7.27 9.16
N SER A 190 -13.00 -8.26 8.32
CA SER A 190 -13.90 -8.08 7.17
C SER A 190 -15.31 -7.66 7.59
N GLN A 191 -15.83 -8.20 8.69
CA GLN A 191 -17.13 -7.80 9.24
C GLN A 191 -17.13 -6.34 9.75
N CYS A 192 -16.02 -5.86 10.30
CA CYS A 192 -15.86 -4.46 10.68
C CYS A 192 -15.84 -3.53 9.45
N ILE A 193 -15.15 -3.93 8.37
CA ILE A 193 -15.18 -3.22 7.08
C ILE A 193 -16.61 -3.16 6.53
N TYR A 194 -17.33 -4.29 6.51
CA TYR A 194 -18.72 -4.34 6.06
C TYR A 194 -19.61 -3.45 6.93
N SER A 195 -19.41 -3.44 8.24
CA SER A 195 -20.16 -2.56 9.16
C SER A 195 -19.96 -1.07 8.82
N ILE A 196 -18.75 -0.64 8.44
CA ILE A 196 -18.50 0.71 7.94
C ILE A 196 -19.24 0.97 6.63
N LEU A 197 -19.19 0.03 5.69
CA LEU A 197 -19.86 0.17 4.38
C LEU A 197 -21.39 0.25 4.52
N VAL A 198 -22.00 -0.51 5.43
CA VAL A 198 -23.45 -0.39 5.73
C VAL A 198 -23.78 1.00 6.22
N LYS A 199 -23.00 1.54 7.15
CA LYS A 199 -23.21 2.88 7.71
C LYS A 199 -23.07 3.95 6.63
N LEU A 200 -22.12 3.79 5.72
CA LEU A 200 -21.82 4.74 4.65
C LEU A 200 -22.62 4.52 3.35
N LYS A 201 -23.57 3.58 3.31
CA LYS A 201 -24.30 3.20 2.08
C LYS A 201 -24.96 4.36 1.31
N GLU A 202 -25.35 5.42 2.01
CA GLU A 202 -26.02 6.60 1.41
C GLU A 202 -25.01 7.61 0.83
N ILE A 203 -23.72 7.45 1.13
CA ILE A 203 -22.63 8.32 0.65
C ILE A 203 -22.16 7.83 -0.73
N LYS A 204 -22.75 8.40 -1.79
CA LYS A 204 -22.50 7.97 -3.18
C LYS A 204 -21.12 8.37 -3.73
N ASN A 205 -20.51 9.38 -3.14
CA ASN A 205 -19.19 9.92 -3.53
C ASN A 205 -18.04 9.32 -2.69
N PHE A 206 -18.29 8.25 -1.96
CA PHE A 206 -17.25 7.49 -1.25
C PHE A 206 -16.94 6.18 -1.98
N LYS A 207 -15.65 5.85 -2.13
CA LYS A 207 -15.21 4.51 -2.52
C LYS A 207 -14.14 4.00 -1.58
N LEU A 208 -14.32 2.77 -1.14
CA LEU A 208 -13.31 2.02 -0.38
C LEU A 208 -12.58 1.07 -1.31
N VAL A 209 -11.26 1.10 -1.29
CA VAL A 209 -10.38 0.16 -1.98
C VAL A 209 -9.52 -0.56 -0.94
N LEU A 210 -9.48 -1.89 -0.99
CA LEU A 210 -8.62 -2.69 -0.11
C LEU A 210 -7.76 -3.66 -0.89
N SER A 211 -6.60 -4.00 -0.31
CA SER A 211 -5.87 -5.20 -0.71
C SER A 211 -5.49 -6.11 0.47
N SER A 212 -5.62 -7.41 0.28
CA SER A 212 -5.29 -8.44 1.28
C SER A 212 -4.73 -9.71 0.65
N ILE A 213 -4.11 -10.55 1.48
CA ILE A 213 -3.74 -11.91 1.07
C ILE A 213 -4.99 -12.79 1.03
N PHE A 214 -5.76 -12.79 2.12
CA PHE A 214 -6.97 -13.60 2.25
C PHE A 214 -8.16 -12.97 1.56
N GLU A 215 -9.06 -13.83 1.09
CA GLU A 215 -10.40 -13.42 0.64
C GLU A 215 -11.26 -13.08 1.86
N PRO A 216 -12.01 -11.96 1.84
CA PRO A 216 -12.87 -11.59 2.95
C PRO A 216 -14.08 -12.53 3.06
N ASP A 217 -14.80 -12.46 4.18
CA ASP A 217 -15.97 -13.32 4.42
C ASP A 217 -17.06 -13.11 3.35
N SER A 218 -17.79 -14.17 3.01
CA SER A 218 -18.83 -14.11 1.98
C SER A 218 -19.93 -13.12 2.38
N LEU A 219 -20.32 -12.26 1.45
CA LEU A 219 -21.48 -11.37 1.61
C LEU A 219 -22.81 -12.13 1.42
N VAL A 220 -22.82 -13.21 0.64
CA VAL A 220 -24.04 -13.93 0.23
C VAL A 220 -24.71 -14.58 1.42
N GLY A 221 -26.01 -14.34 1.59
CA GLY A 221 -26.81 -14.92 2.69
C GLY A 221 -26.51 -14.32 4.07
N THR A 222 -25.85 -13.16 4.12
CA THR A 222 -25.58 -12.42 5.37
C THR A 222 -26.36 -11.11 5.40
N GLU A 223 -26.40 -10.45 6.55
CA GLU A 223 -26.93 -9.09 6.71
C GLU A 223 -26.21 -8.05 5.84
N PHE A 224 -25.02 -8.37 5.32
CA PHE A 224 -24.18 -7.51 4.48
C PHE A 224 -24.42 -7.71 2.97
N GLU A 225 -25.30 -8.61 2.56
CA GLU A 225 -25.54 -8.93 1.13
C GLU A 225 -25.84 -7.68 0.29
N LYS A 226 -26.55 -6.70 0.85
CA LYS A 226 -26.87 -5.41 0.20
C LYS A 226 -25.66 -4.54 -0.15
N ILE A 227 -24.51 -4.80 0.48
CA ILE A 227 -23.26 -4.07 0.20
C ILE A 227 -22.66 -4.52 -1.12
N SER A 228 -22.97 -5.75 -1.57
CA SER A 228 -22.44 -6.30 -2.83
C SER A 228 -22.77 -5.44 -4.06
N ASP A 229 -23.85 -4.66 -4.00
CA ASP A 229 -24.24 -3.70 -5.05
C ASP A 229 -23.21 -2.55 -5.18
N ASN A 230 -22.60 -2.14 -4.07
CA ASN A 230 -21.72 -0.97 -3.99
C ASN A 230 -20.27 -1.32 -3.61
N PHE A 231 -19.96 -2.61 -3.49
CA PHE A 231 -18.63 -3.07 -3.13
C PHE A 231 -18.34 -4.45 -3.74
N SER A 232 -17.32 -4.51 -4.59
CA SER A 232 -16.93 -5.72 -5.31
C SER A 232 -15.70 -6.38 -4.70
N ILE A 233 -15.73 -7.70 -4.58
CA ILE A 233 -14.56 -8.52 -4.24
C ILE A 233 -13.98 -9.08 -5.54
N PHE A 234 -12.66 -9.06 -5.68
CA PHE A 234 -11.94 -9.60 -6.83
C PHE A 234 -10.70 -10.36 -6.39
N SER A 235 -10.63 -11.65 -6.74
CA SER A 235 -9.49 -12.50 -6.43
C SER A 235 -8.49 -12.51 -7.58
N LEU A 236 -7.24 -12.17 -7.28
CA LEU A 236 -6.12 -12.26 -8.21
C LEU A 236 -5.35 -13.56 -7.99
N GLY A 237 -5.24 -14.35 -9.04
CA GLY A 237 -4.36 -15.52 -9.09
C GLY A 237 -2.91 -15.16 -9.41
N TYR A 238 -2.07 -16.18 -9.39
CA TYR A 238 -0.73 -16.12 -9.96
C TYR A 238 -0.78 -15.85 -11.47
N TRP A 239 0.28 -15.25 -11.99
CA TRP A 239 0.40 -14.94 -13.41
C TRP A 239 0.59 -16.22 -14.21
N ASN A 240 0.05 -16.23 -15.43
CA ASN A 240 0.31 -17.31 -16.38
C ASN A 240 1.76 -17.19 -16.92
N LYS A 241 2.18 -18.20 -17.69
CA LYS A 241 3.55 -18.26 -18.22
C LYS A 241 3.78 -17.16 -19.26
N GLU A 242 2.77 -16.87 -20.07
CA GLU A 242 2.80 -15.88 -21.13
C GLU A 242 3.05 -14.46 -20.57
N ASP A 243 2.29 -14.05 -19.56
CA ASP A 243 2.42 -12.77 -18.86
C ASP A 243 3.82 -12.61 -18.24
N LEU A 244 4.36 -13.70 -17.65
CA LEU A 244 5.71 -13.67 -17.08
C LEU A 244 6.79 -13.52 -18.16
N ILE A 245 6.64 -14.20 -19.30
CA ILE A 245 7.56 -14.06 -20.44
C ILE A 245 7.50 -12.63 -20.99
N GLU A 246 6.32 -12.02 -21.07
CA GLU A 246 6.18 -10.64 -21.51
C GLU A 246 6.85 -9.65 -20.54
N LEU A 247 6.68 -9.86 -19.23
CA LEU A 247 7.36 -9.05 -18.22
C LEU A 247 8.88 -9.22 -18.29
N ASP A 248 9.38 -10.45 -18.44
CA ASP A 248 10.79 -10.76 -18.63
C ASP A 248 11.38 -10.01 -19.84
N ASN A 249 10.67 -10.02 -20.97
CA ASN A 249 11.06 -9.28 -22.16
C ASN A 249 11.10 -7.76 -21.94
N ILE A 250 10.15 -7.20 -21.19
CA ILE A 250 10.16 -5.76 -20.82
C ILE A 250 11.40 -5.45 -19.99
N ILE A 251 11.71 -6.28 -18.99
CA ILE A 251 12.86 -6.08 -18.11
C ILE A 251 14.17 -6.17 -18.91
N ASN A 252 14.37 -7.26 -19.67
CA ASN A 252 15.58 -7.48 -20.46
C ASN A 252 15.86 -6.34 -21.44
N ARG A 253 14.82 -5.87 -22.15
CA ARG A 253 14.95 -4.77 -23.12
C ARG A 253 15.47 -3.49 -22.50
N HIS A 254 15.09 -3.20 -21.25
CA HIS A 254 15.45 -1.94 -20.59
C HIS A 254 16.73 -2.03 -19.76
N LEU A 255 17.05 -3.19 -19.20
CA LEU A 255 18.31 -3.37 -18.48
C LEU A 255 19.50 -3.35 -19.45
N ASN A 256 19.35 -3.89 -20.67
CA ASN A 256 20.37 -3.90 -21.72
C ASN A 256 21.74 -4.42 -21.22
N ILE A 257 21.71 -5.54 -20.48
CA ILE A 257 22.91 -6.15 -19.89
C ILE A 257 23.20 -7.46 -20.62
N ASP A 258 24.31 -7.45 -21.34
CA ASP A 258 24.89 -8.67 -21.90
C ASP A 258 25.31 -9.59 -20.74
N ASN A 259 24.93 -10.88 -20.82
CA ASN A 259 25.26 -11.95 -19.85
C ASN A 259 24.43 -12.03 -18.56
N LEU A 260 23.19 -11.53 -18.52
CA LEU A 260 22.26 -11.95 -17.47
C LEU A 260 21.92 -13.45 -17.65
N PRO A 261 21.89 -14.25 -16.56
CA PRO A 261 21.43 -15.63 -16.65
C PRO A 261 19.98 -15.66 -17.14
N ASN A 262 19.67 -16.60 -18.04
CA ASN A 262 18.28 -16.82 -18.46
C ASN A 262 17.44 -17.16 -17.23
N VAL A 263 16.32 -16.47 -17.07
CA VAL A 263 15.38 -16.78 -16.00
C VAL A 263 14.63 -18.05 -16.36
N ASP A 264 14.66 -19.04 -15.46
CA ASP A 264 13.73 -20.15 -15.54
C ASP A 264 12.36 -19.71 -14.98
N ILE A 265 11.44 -19.41 -15.90
CA ILE A 265 10.08 -18.95 -15.58
C ILE A 265 9.32 -19.95 -14.69
N GLU A 266 9.66 -21.23 -14.73
CA GLU A 266 9.01 -22.25 -13.90
C GLU A 266 9.36 -22.07 -12.41
N LEU A 267 10.56 -21.58 -12.09
CA LEU A 267 11.00 -21.28 -10.71
C LEU A 267 10.37 -20.00 -10.13
N ILE A 268 9.79 -19.16 -10.98
CA ILE A 268 9.14 -17.90 -10.58
C ILE A 268 7.74 -18.14 -10.00
N GLU A 269 7.15 -19.33 -10.22
CA GLU A 269 5.86 -19.75 -9.66
C GLU A 269 4.74 -18.71 -9.87
N GLY A 270 4.70 -18.06 -11.04
CA GLY A 270 3.67 -17.08 -11.37
C GLY A 270 3.77 -15.74 -10.59
N SER A 271 4.89 -15.46 -9.91
CA SER A 271 5.09 -14.25 -9.11
C SER A 271 5.96 -13.21 -9.83
N PRO A 272 5.40 -12.10 -10.35
CA PRO A 272 6.21 -11.03 -10.95
C PRO A 272 7.20 -10.41 -9.95
N ARG A 273 6.91 -10.46 -8.64
CA ARG A 273 7.85 -10.03 -7.60
C ARG A 273 9.10 -10.93 -7.57
N LYS A 274 8.94 -12.25 -7.63
CA LYS A 274 10.07 -13.19 -7.67
C LYS A 274 10.93 -12.97 -8.92
N LEU A 275 10.29 -12.72 -10.07
CA LEU A 275 10.99 -12.38 -11.32
C LEU A 275 11.87 -11.14 -11.15
N LYS A 276 11.29 -10.04 -10.65
CA LYS A 276 12.05 -8.80 -10.40
C LYS A 276 13.17 -9.01 -9.38
N SER A 277 12.94 -9.78 -8.31
CA SER A 277 13.98 -10.11 -7.32
C SER A 277 15.16 -10.85 -7.96
N HIS A 278 14.89 -11.83 -8.84
CA HIS A 278 15.94 -12.54 -9.56
C HIS A 278 16.85 -11.60 -10.36
N TYR A 279 16.25 -10.61 -11.04
CA TYR A 279 17.01 -9.58 -11.75
C TYR A 279 17.84 -8.71 -10.81
N ARG A 280 17.28 -8.26 -9.68
CA ARG A 280 18.03 -7.46 -8.69
C ARG A 280 19.24 -8.22 -8.15
N GLU A 281 19.04 -9.48 -7.76
CA GLU A 281 20.13 -10.34 -7.27
C GLU A 281 21.22 -10.52 -8.32
N SER A 282 20.84 -10.74 -9.58
CA SER A 282 21.78 -10.88 -10.70
C SER A 282 22.58 -9.60 -10.95
N LEU A 283 21.92 -8.43 -10.87
CA LEU A 283 22.56 -7.12 -10.98
C LEU A 283 23.58 -6.87 -9.86
N ASP A 284 23.23 -7.22 -8.63
CA ASP A 284 24.11 -7.04 -7.47
C ASP A 284 25.36 -7.92 -7.56
N ILE A 285 25.21 -9.16 -8.05
CA ILE A 285 26.35 -10.07 -8.29
C ILE A 285 27.28 -9.50 -9.37
N LEU A 286 26.73 -8.93 -10.45
CA LEU A 286 27.54 -8.33 -11.52
C LEU A 286 28.30 -7.11 -11.01
N LYS A 287 27.65 -6.23 -10.23
CA LYS A 287 28.30 -5.06 -9.60
C LYS A 287 29.41 -5.47 -8.62
N ALA A 288 29.26 -6.59 -7.91
CA ALA A 288 30.29 -7.08 -7.00
C ALA A 288 31.52 -7.67 -7.71
N ARG A 289 31.41 -8.01 -9.01
CA ARG A 289 32.48 -8.58 -9.83
C ARG A 289 33.24 -7.54 -10.68
N SER A 290 32.66 -6.35 -10.88
CA SER A 290 33.26 -5.21 -11.58
C SER A 290 34.11 -4.35 -10.65
#